data_AF-A0A6C0ITL7-F1
#
_entry.id   AF-A0A6C0ITL7-F1
#
_cell.length_a   1.000
_cell.length_b   1.000
_cell.length_c   1.000
_cell.angle_alpha   90.00
_cell.angle_beta   90.00
_cell.angle_gamma   90.00
#
_symmetry.space_group_name_H-M   'P 1'
#
loop_
_entity.id
_entity.type
_entity.pdbx_description
1 polymer ?
#
loop_
_entity_poly.entity_id
_entity_poly.type
_entity_poly.pdbx_seq_one_letter_code
_entity_poly.pdbx_strand_id
1 'polypeptide(L)'
;MPTTESDILYKMRCLVSDFMIMIYQCKLDLAEINGNIKSIDNTYFHDHPEILNRLNSIFNQKELTDLSFLLQDFKGYADFKIDTLCEHEWVDDEIDITPDRSQKIIYCKLCEITRR
;
A
#
# COMPACT_ATOMS: atom_id res chain seq x y z
N MET A 1 29.62 -1.42 -0.41
CA MET A 1 29.44 -0.38 -1.43
C MET A 1 28.80 0.84 -0.76
N PRO A 2 29.10 2.07 -1.19
CA PRO A 2 28.39 3.25 -0.70
C PRO A 2 26.91 3.20 -1.11
N THR A 3 26.03 3.62 -0.21
CA THR A 3 24.60 3.78 -0.49
C THR A 3 24.41 4.85 -1.56
N THR A 4 23.65 4.56 -2.62
CA THR A 4 23.32 5.54 -3.68
C THR A 4 22.03 6.30 -3.37
N GLU A 5 21.78 7.42 -4.05
CA GLU A 5 20.52 8.16 -3.97
C GLU A 5 19.33 7.27 -4.38
N SER A 6 19.52 6.39 -5.38
CA SER A 6 18.52 5.43 -5.83
C SER A 6 18.15 4.44 -4.72
N ASP A 7 19.13 3.92 -3.98
CA ASP A 7 18.88 3.01 -2.85
C ASP A 7 18.05 3.70 -1.74
N ILE A 8 18.30 4.98 -1.49
CA ILE A 8 17.56 5.76 -0.50
C ILE A 8 16.13 5.98 -0.96
N LEU A 9 15.93 6.40 -2.22
CA LEU A 9 14.60 6.61 -2.80
C LEU A 9 13.79 5.31 -2.83
N TYR A 10 14.41 4.18 -3.19
CA TYR A 10 13.76 2.88 -3.16
C TYR A 10 13.28 2.51 -1.76
N LYS A 11 14.12 2.72 -0.73
CA LYS A 11 13.72 2.49 0.67
C LYS A 11 12.58 3.40 1.10
N MET A 12 12.59 4.67 0.71
CA MET A 12 11.48 5.60 0.97
C MET A 12 10.19 5.12 0.32
N ARG A 13 10.25 4.72 -0.95
CA ARG A 13 9.10 4.16 -1.70
C ARG A 13 8.55 2.90 -1.02
N CYS A 14 9.42 1.99 -0.58
CA CYS A 14 9.01 0.77 0.11
C CYS A 14 8.33 1.09 1.45
N LEU A 15 8.93 1.95 2.28
CA LEU A 15 8.33 2.38 3.55
C LEU A 15 6.91 2.94 3.36
N VAL A 16 6.72 3.79 2.35
CA VAL A 16 5.41 4.37 2.06
C VAL A 16 4.42 3.32 1.54
N SER A 17 4.89 2.38 0.72
CA SER A 17 4.06 1.26 0.23
C SER A 17 3.61 0.36 1.38
N ASP A 18 4.51 0.02 2.30
CA ASP A 18 4.21 -0.78 3.49
C ASP A 18 3.18 -0.07 4.37
N PHE A 19 3.34 1.24 4.56
CA PHE A 19 2.42 2.01 5.38
C PHE A 19 1.01 2.13 4.73
N MET A 20 0.94 2.26 3.41
CA MET A 20 -0.32 2.20 2.68
C MET A 20 -1.04 0.85 2.86
N ILE A 21 -0.29 -0.26 2.82
CA ILE A 21 -0.84 -1.60 3.07
C ILE A 21 -1.42 -1.68 4.49
N MET A 22 -0.70 -1.18 5.49
CA MET A 22 -1.18 -1.13 6.87
C MET A 22 -2.48 -0.32 7.00
N ILE A 23 -2.57 0.85 6.37
CA ILE A 23 -3.79 1.67 6.38
C ILE A 23 -4.96 0.92 5.73
N TYR A 24 -4.72 0.23 4.62
CA TYR A 24 -5.74 -0.58 3.95
C TYR A 24 -6.23 -1.70 4.87
N GLN A 25 -5.33 -2.43 5.52
CA GLN A 25 -5.69 -3.48 6.46
C GLN A 25 -6.51 -2.94 7.64
N CYS A 26 -6.10 -1.81 8.24
CA CYS A 26 -6.87 -1.16 9.29
C CYS A 26 -8.30 -0.82 8.84
N LYS A 27 -8.50 -0.38 7.59
CA LYS A 27 -9.83 -0.09 7.05
C LYS A 27 -10.69 -1.36 6.94
N LEU A 28 -10.11 -2.48 6.52
CA LEU A 28 -10.80 -3.77 6.47
C LEU A 28 -11.20 -4.24 7.87
N ASP A 29 -10.25 -4.23 8.82
CA ASP A 29 -10.48 -4.66 10.19
C ASP A 29 -11.57 -3.82 10.86
N LEU A 30 -11.59 -2.51 10.64
CA LEU A 30 -12.65 -1.62 11.14
C LEU A 30 -14.02 -1.94 10.52
N ALA A 31 -14.07 -2.27 9.24
CA ALA A 31 -15.32 -2.66 8.59
C ALA A 31 -15.83 -3.98 9.16
N GLU A 32 -14.94 -4.94 9.40
CA GLU A 32 -15.25 -6.22 10.04
C GLU A 32 -15.76 -6.03 11.47
N ILE A 33 -15.04 -5.27 12.31
CA ILE A 33 -15.44 -4.95 13.68
C ILE A 33 -16.84 -4.33 13.71
N ASN A 34 -17.10 -3.34 12.86
CA ASN A 34 -18.41 -2.70 12.76
C ASN A 34 -19.50 -3.67 12.27
N GLY A 35 -19.16 -4.61 11.39
CA GLY A 35 -20.05 -5.69 10.97
C GLY A 35 -20.40 -6.63 12.13
N ASN A 36 -19.39 -7.07 12.88
CA ASN A 36 -19.53 -7.98 14.01
C ASN A 36 -20.34 -7.35 15.15
N ILE A 37 -20.15 -6.05 15.44
CA ILE A 37 -20.94 -5.34 16.44
C ILE A 37 -22.41 -5.22 16.03
N LYS A 38 -22.71 -5.12 14.73
CA LYS A 38 -24.10 -5.08 14.25
C LYS A 38 -24.78 -6.46 14.28
N SER A 39 -24.01 -7.54 14.22
CA SER A 39 -24.53 -8.91 14.16
C SER A 39 -24.58 -9.62 15.51
N ILE A 40 -23.91 -9.09 16.54
CA ILE A 40 -23.85 -9.72 17.84
C ILE A 40 -25.19 -9.62 18.59
N ASP A 41 -25.65 -10.75 19.13
CA ASP A 41 -26.88 -10.83 19.92
C ASP A 41 -26.61 -10.49 21.40
N ASN A 42 -26.11 -9.28 21.65
CA ASN A 42 -26.00 -8.70 22.99
C ASN A 42 -25.96 -7.17 22.93
N THR A 43 -26.11 -6.53 24.10
CA THR A 43 -26.13 -5.07 24.24
C THR A 43 -24.79 -4.46 24.66
N TYR A 44 -23.71 -5.24 24.75
CA TYR A 44 -22.45 -4.78 25.37
C TYR A 44 -21.93 -3.48 24.76
N PHE A 45 -21.82 -3.41 23.42
CA PHE A 45 -21.32 -2.22 22.72
C PHE A 45 -22.34 -1.08 22.65
N HIS A 46 -23.62 -1.37 22.88
CA HIS A 46 -24.66 -0.36 23.07
C HIS A 46 -24.56 0.28 24.46
N ASP A 47 -24.27 -0.52 25.48
CA ASP A 47 -24.13 -0.09 26.87
C ASP A 47 -22.76 0.57 27.14
N HIS A 48 -21.77 0.29 26.31
CA HIS A 48 -20.40 0.81 26.37
C HIS A 48 -19.97 1.57 25.09
N PRO A 49 -20.67 2.65 24.70
CA PRO A 49 -20.36 3.39 23.47
C PRO A 49 -18.97 4.05 23.49
N GLU A 50 -18.38 4.27 24.66
CA GLU A 50 -17.05 4.85 24.83
C GLU A 50 -15.94 4.03 24.15
N ILE A 51 -16.10 2.70 24.06
CA ILE A 51 -15.11 1.81 23.43
C ILE A 51 -15.08 2.09 21.93
N LEU A 52 -16.26 2.11 21.29
CA LEU A 52 -16.40 2.43 19.87
C LEU A 52 -15.97 3.85 19.54
N ASN A 53 -16.34 4.80 20.41
CA ASN A 53 -15.95 6.20 20.22
C ASN A 53 -14.43 6.38 20.28
N ARG A 54 -13.73 5.69 21.19
CA ARG A 54 -12.26 5.69 21.25
C ARG A 54 -11.63 5.02 20.04
N LEU A 55 -12.20 3.94 19.54
CA LEU A 55 -11.70 3.28 18.32
C LEU A 55 -11.87 4.20 17.10
N ASN A 56 -13.05 4.79 16.93
CA ASN A 56 -13.36 5.69 15.83
C ASN A 56 -12.57 7.02 15.89
N SER A 57 -12.16 7.47 17.07
CA SER A 57 -11.31 8.66 17.21
C SER A 57 -9.86 8.39 16.84
N ILE A 58 -9.35 7.17 17.06
CA ILE A 58 -8.02 6.76 16.61
C ILE A 58 -8.01 6.57 15.10
N PHE A 59 -9.06 5.93 14.56
CA PHE A 59 -9.15 5.58 13.15
C PHE A 59 -10.21 6.41 12.43
N ASN A 60 -10.06 7.72 12.49
CA ASN A 60 -10.92 8.64 11.76
C ASN A 60 -10.82 8.37 10.26
N GLN A 61 -11.92 7.92 9.64
CA GLN A 61 -11.93 7.55 8.21
C GLN A 61 -11.49 8.69 7.29
N LYS A 62 -11.80 9.94 7.65
CA LYS A 62 -11.37 11.10 6.88
C LYS A 62 -9.86 11.26 6.94
N GLU A 63 -9.28 11.27 8.15
CA GLU A 63 -7.84 11.42 8.33
C GLU A 63 -7.04 10.29 7.69
N LEU A 64 -7.52 9.03 7.81
CA LEU A 64 -6.92 7.89 7.13
C LEU A 64 -6.97 8.02 5.60
N THR A 65 -8.03 8.61 5.08
CA THR A 65 -8.19 8.85 3.64
C THR A 65 -7.28 9.96 3.15
N ASP A 66 -7.22 11.09 3.87
CA ASP A 66 -6.32 12.20 3.59
C ASP A 66 -4.86 11.74 3.64
N LEU A 67 -4.48 10.93 4.65
CA LEU A 67 -3.17 10.32 4.75
C LEU A 67 -2.88 9.36 3.58
N SER A 68 -3.87 8.55 3.16
CA SER A 68 -3.71 7.66 2.00
C SER A 68 -3.37 8.44 0.73
N PHE A 69 -4.00 9.61 0.52
CA PHE A 69 -3.71 10.46 -0.63
C PHE A 69 -2.30 11.05 -0.58
N LEU A 70 -1.86 11.53 0.58
CA LEU A 70 -0.50 12.05 0.77
C LEU A 70 0.57 10.98 0.50
N LEU A 71 0.34 9.76 1.00
CA LEU A 71 1.25 8.64 0.77
C LEU A 71 1.28 8.24 -0.71
N GLN A 72 0.11 8.18 -1.37
CA GLN A 72 0.03 7.88 -2.79
C GLN A 72 0.77 8.92 -3.64
N ASP A 73 0.62 10.21 -3.31
CA ASP A 73 1.31 11.31 -4.01
C ASP A 73 2.83 11.18 -3.84
N PHE A 74 3.31 10.99 -2.61
CA PHE A 74 4.73 10.78 -2.35
C PHE A 74 5.28 9.55 -3.06
N LYS A 75 4.54 8.43 -3.04
CA LYS A 75 4.94 7.20 -3.73
C LYS A 75 5.11 7.47 -5.22
N GLY A 76 4.15 8.15 -5.84
CA GLY A 76 4.25 8.54 -7.25
C GLY A 76 5.44 9.46 -7.53
N TYR A 77 5.74 10.39 -6.63
CA TYR A 77 6.94 11.23 -6.72
C TYR A 77 8.23 10.41 -6.62
N ALA A 78 8.32 9.49 -5.67
CA ALA A 78 9.47 8.61 -5.49
C ALA A 78 9.67 7.70 -6.71
N ASP A 79 8.60 7.09 -7.22
CA ASP A 79 8.61 6.28 -8.44
C ASP A 79 9.13 7.08 -9.64
N PHE A 80 8.64 8.31 -9.83
CA PHE A 80 9.13 9.22 -10.87
C PHE A 80 10.62 9.53 -10.71
N LYS A 81 11.09 9.80 -9.49
CA LYS A 81 12.51 10.08 -9.25
C LYS A 81 13.40 8.87 -9.51
N ILE A 82 12.99 7.69 -9.09
CA ILE A 82 13.70 6.43 -9.36
C ILE A 82 13.80 6.21 -10.87
N ASP A 83 12.69 6.37 -11.60
CA ASP A 83 12.66 6.27 -13.08
C ASP A 83 13.65 7.23 -13.72
N THR A 84 13.63 8.51 -13.35
CA THR A 84 14.52 9.53 -13.94
C THR A 84 16.01 9.34 -13.66
N LEU A 85 16.35 8.70 -12.54
CA LEU A 85 17.75 8.45 -12.15
C LEU A 85 18.28 7.12 -12.67
N CYS A 86 17.41 6.22 -13.11
CA CYS A 86 17.79 4.88 -13.51
C CYS A 86 18.39 4.88 -14.93
N GLU A 87 19.61 4.36 -15.05
CA GLU A 87 20.17 3.98 -16.35
C GLU A 87 19.57 2.64 -16.78
N HIS A 88 18.30 2.69 -17.21
CA HIS A 88 17.50 1.49 -17.37
C HIS A 88 18.16 0.42 -18.24
N GLU A 89 18.23 -0.79 -17.69
CA GLU A 89 18.59 -1.99 -18.42
C GLU A 89 17.37 -2.91 -18.50
N TRP A 90 16.75 -2.89 -19.68
CA TRP A 90 15.50 -3.59 -19.96
C TRP A 90 15.73 -5.06 -20.23
N VAL A 91 14.90 -5.89 -19.61
CA VAL A 91 14.81 -7.33 -19.81
C VAL A 91 13.44 -7.62 -20.41
N ASP A 92 13.41 -8.36 -21.51
CA ASP A 92 12.20 -8.95 -22.10
C ASP A 92 12.09 -10.39 -21.58
N ASP A 93 11.04 -10.66 -20.83
CA ASP A 93 10.84 -11.94 -20.14
C ASP A 93 9.43 -12.48 -20.39
N GLU A 94 9.28 -13.78 -20.31
CA GLU A 94 8.02 -14.48 -20.50
C GLU A 94 7.62 -15.15 -19.20
N ILE A 95 6.58 -14.62 -18.56
CA ILE A 95 6.07 -15.17 -17.30
C ILE A 95 4.88 -16.08 -17.56
N ASP A 96 4.93 -17.27 -16.97
CA ASP A 96 3.79 -18.17 -16.94
C ASP A 96 2.71 -17.60 -16.00
N ILE A 97 1.52 -17.33 -16.55
CA ILE A 97 0.34 -16.92 -15.76
C ILE A 97 -0.45 -18.16 -15.36
N THR A 98 -0.63 -19.10 -16.29
CA THR A 98 -1.22 -20.42 -16.08
C THR A 98 -0.42 -21.46 -16.86
N PRO A 99 -0.59 -22.78 -16.62
CA PRO A 99 0.20 -23.81 -17.31
C PRO A 99 0.16 -23.75 -18.85
N ASP A 100 -0.88 -23.12 -19.39
CA ASP A 100 -1.19 -22.99 -20.81
C ASP A 100 -1.21 -21.53 -21.28
N ARG A 101 -0.80 -20.57 -20.44
CA ARG A 101 -0.73 -19.14 -20.80
C ARG A 101 0.52 -18.49 -20.23
N SER A 102 1.27 -17.88 -21.13
CA SER A 102 2.39 -17.01 -20.81
C SER A 102 2.09 -15.56 -21.21
N GLN A 103 2.77 -14.61 -20.57
CA GLN A 103 2.72 -13.20 -20.93
C GLN A 103 4.14 -12.65 -21.03
N LYS A 104 4.39 -11.90 -22.12
CA LYS A 104 5.61 -11.10 -22.24
C LYS A 104 5.53 -9.88 -21.32
N ILE A 105 6.59 -9.68 -20.56
CA ILE A 105 6.80 -8.51 -19.72
C ILE A 105 8.15 -7.88 -20.06
N ILE A 106 8.20 -6.56 -20.11
CA ILE A 106 9.46 -5.83 -20.24
C ILE A 106 9.67 -5.09 -18.93
N TYR A 107 10.76 -5.37 -18.22
CA TYR A 107 11.05 -4.72 -16.95
C TYR A 107 12.51 -4.27 -16.86
N CYS A 108 12.77 -3.21 -16.11
CA CYS A 108 14.13 -2.78 -15.83
C CYS A 108 14.72 -3.65 -14.71
N LYS A 109 15.87 -4.29 -14.94
CA LYS A 109 16.50 -5.14 -13.91
C LYS A 109 17.00 -4.37 -12.68
N LEU A 110 17.11 -3.04 -12.78
CA LEU A 110 17.67 -2.18 -11.74
C LEU A 110 16.59 -1.54 -10.87
N CYS A 111 15.53 -0.99 -11.48
CA CYS A 111 14.45 -0.31 -10.77
C CYS A 111 13.11 -1.06 -10.77
N GLU A 112 13.05 -2.23 -11.40
CA GLU A 112 11.88 -3.12 -11.45
C GLU A 112 10.61 -2.51 -12.07
N ILE A 113 10.73 -1.33 -12.70
CA ILE A 113 9.64 -0.70 -13.45
C ILE A 113 9.36 -1.51 -14.71
N THR A 114 8.08 -1.73 -15.01
CA THR A 114 7.62 -2.40 -16.22
C THR A 114 7.27 -1.41 -17.32
N ARG A 115 7.61 -1.73 -18.58
CA ARG A 115 7.09 -1.06 -19.79
C ARG A 115 6.05 -1.94 -20.47
N ARG A 116 5.08 -1.28 -21.12
CA ARG A 116 4.07 -1.93 -21.96
C ARG A 116 4.49 -1.88 -23.42
#